data_AF-A0A117MDK8-F1
#
_entry.id   AF-A0A117MDK8-F1
#
_cell.length_a   1.000
_cell.length_b   1.000
_cell.length_c   1.000
_cell.angle_alpha   90.00
_cell.angle_beta   90.00
_cell.angle_gamma   90.00
#
_symmetry.space_group_name_H-M   'P 1'
#
loop_
_entity.id
_entity.type
_entity.pdbx_description
1 polymer ?
#
loop_
_entity_poly.entity_id
_entity_poly.type
_entity_poly.pdbx_seq_one_letter_code
_entity_poly.pdbx_strand_id
1 'polypeptide(L)'
;MAKIRTIIMGAAGRDFHNFNTFYRDNEDYEVVAFTATQIPNIEGRKYPAELAGGLYPKGIPIYPESELENLIRDEEIDQVVFA
;
A
#
# COMPACT_ATOMS: atom_id res chain seq x y z
N MET A 1 -14.20 -0.40 -14.98
CA MET A 1 -12.98 0.24 -15.52
C MET A 1 -11.77 -0.51 -14.98
N ALA A 2 -10.56 -0.27 -15.49
CA ALA A 2 -9.35 -0.78 -14.81
C ALA A 2 -9.22 -0.09 -13.44
N LYS A 3 -8.76 -0.82 -12.41
CA LYS A 3 -8.52 -0.25 -11.08
C LYS A 3 -7.33 0.70 -11.12
N ILE A 4 -7.35 1.73 -10.28
CA ILE A 4 -6.22 2.64 -10.10
C ILE A 4 -5.18 1.97 -9.20
N ARG A 5 -4.05 1.59 -9.78
CA ARG A 5 -2.95 0.92 -9.08
C ARG A 5 -2.18 1.95 -8.27
N THR A 6 -2.18 1.78 -6.95
CA THR A 6 -1.77 2.81 -5.99
C THR A 6 -0.70 2.30 -5.06
N ILE A 7 0.34 3.11 -4.83
CA ILE A 7 1.25 2.98 -3.69
C ILE A 7 0.91 4.05 -2.66
N ILE A 8 0.85 3.66 -1.39
CA ILE A 8 0.74 4.60 -0.28
C ILE A 8 2.13 4.72 0.35
N MET A 9 2.69 5.93 0.35
CA MET A 9 3.95 6.21 1.03
C MET A 9 3.68 6.38 2.53
N GLY A 10 4.31 5.53 3.32
CA GLY A 10 4.09 5.44 4.76
C GLY A 10 3.40 4.12 5.16
N ALA A 11 3.80 3.57 6.30
CA ALA A 11 3.33 2.29 6.80
C ALA A 11 3.02 2.33 8.30
N ALA A 12 2.42 3.43 8.78
CA ALA A 12 1.93 3.53 10.16
C ALA A 12 0.85 4.60 10.30
N GLY A 13 0.28 4.71 11.50
CA GLY A 13 -0.54 5.85 11.90
C GLY A 13 -1.61 6.25 10.87
N ARG A 14 -1.44 7.42 10.26
CA ARG A 14 -2.40 8.01 9.32
C ARG A 14 -2.49 7.26 8.00
N ASP A 15 -1.39 6.69 7.52
CA ASP A 15 -1.33 5.99 6.24
C ASP A 15 -2.26 4.76 6.27
N PHE A 16 -2.16 3.99 7.36
CA PHE A 16 -3.08 2.88 7.62
C PHE A 16 -4.50 3.37 7.88
N HIS A 17 -4.69 4.51 8.55
CA HIS A 17 -6.02 5.07 8.74
C HIS A 17 -6.69 5.42 7.40
N ASN A 18 -6.00 6.15 6.53
CA ASN A 18 -6.48 6.52 5.20
C ASN A 18 -6.79 5.27 4.38
N PHE A 19 -5.92 4.26 4.39
CA PHE A 19 -6.20 2.95 3.80
C PHE A 19 -7.52 2.36 4.31
N ASN A 20 -7.68 2.30 5.63
CA ASN A 20 -8.84 1.68 6.26
C ASN A 20 -10.16 2.43 6.00
N THR A 21 -10.11 3.75 5.89
CA THR A 21 -11.32 4.58 5.73
C THR A 21 -11.72 4.82 4.28
N PHE A 22 -10.77 4.78 3.34
CA PHE A 22 -11.01 5.14 1.94
C PHE A 22 -10.72 4.02 0.93
N TYR A 23 -9.69 3.19 1.15
CA TYR A 23 -9.20 2.24 0.15
C TYR A 23 -9.63 0.78 0.38
N ARG A 24 -9.79 0.36 1.63
CA ARG A 24 -9.94 -1.05 2.05
C ARG A 24 -10.93 -1.88 1.22
N ASP A 25 -12.13 -1.34 1.02
CA ASP A 25 -13.22 -2.01 0.29
C ASP A 25 -13.67 -1.18 -0.94
N ASN A 26 -12.80 -0.31 -1.44
CA ASN A 26 -13.07 0.52 -2.61
C ASN A 26 -12.58 -0.18 -3.88
N GLU A 27 -13.52 -0.67 -4.69
CA GLU A 27 -13.23 -1.44 -5.90
C GLU A 27 -12.56 -0.63 -7.02
N ASP A 28 -12.60 0.70 -6.96
CA ASP A 28 -11.95 1.58 -7.92
C ASP A 28 -10.42 1.57 -7.78
N TYR A 29 -9.90 1.12 -6.62
CA TYR A 29 -8.48 1.14 -6.29
C TYR A 29 -7.90 -0.25 -6.06
N GLU A 30 -6.60 -0.36 -6.34
CA GLU A 30 -5.76 -1.48 -5.96
C GLU A 30 -4.52 -0.94 -5.26
N VAL A 31 -4.47 -1.01 -3.93
CA VAL A 31 -3.28 -0.63 -3.16
C VAL A 31 -2.28 -1.77 -3.26
N VAL A 32 -1.29 -1.59 -4.14
CA VAL A 32 -0.29 -2.61 -4.48
C VAL A 32 0.72 -2.76 -3.34
N ALA A 33 1.11 -1.66 -2.71
CA ALA A 33 2.09 -1.66 -1.63
C ALA A 33 1.96 -0.44 -0.71
N PHE A 34 2.46 -0.61 0.51
CA PHE A 34 2.94 0.50 1.32
C PHE A 34 4.47 0.62 1.19
N THR A 35 5.01 1.81 1.39
CA THR A 35 6.47 2.01 1.55
C THR A 35 6.81 2.61 2.91
N ALA A 36 8.03 2.37 3.41
CA ALA A 36 8.48 2.93 4.68
C ALA A 36 9.97 3.30 4.70
N THR A 37 10.33 4.28 5.53
CA THR A 37 11.73 4.72 5.73
C THR A 37 12.19 4.72 7.19
N GLN A 38 11.30 5.03 8.14
CA GLN A 38 11.71 5.41 9.51
C GLN A 38 11.44 4.36 10.59
N ILE A 39 10.74 3.27 10.27
CA ILE A 39 10.28 2.30 11.27
C ILE A 39 11.16 1.04 11.19
N PRO A 40 12.01 0.77 12.19
CA PRO A 40 12.89 -0.38 12.15
C PRO A 40 12.14 -1.71 12.00
N ASN A 41 12.58 -2.56 11.08
CA ASN A 41 12.04 -3.90 10.82
C ASN A 41 10.56 -3.92 10.35
N ILE A 42 10.06 -2.83 9.76
CA ILE A 42 8.73 -2.84 9.15
C ILE A 42 8.78 -3.29 7.70
N GLU A 43 9.87 -2.99 7.01
CA GLU A 43 10.14 -3.43 5.65
C GLU A 43 10.16 -4.96 5.58
N GLY A 44 9.58 -5.52 4.50
CA GLY A 44 9.40 -6.96 4.33
C GLY A 44 8.21 -7.56 5.11
N ARG A 45 7.54 -6.78 5.97
CA ARG A 45 6.26 -7.18 6.57
C ARG A 45 5.11 -6.93 5.60
N LYS A 46 3.91 -7.30 6.04
CA LYS A 46 2.66 -7.00 5.35
C LYS A 46 1.70 -6.29 6.28
N TYR A 47 0.93 -5.36 5.74
CA TYR A 47 -0.34 -4.99 6.33
C TYR A 47 -1.23 -6.25 6.37
N PRO A 48 -1.72 -6.67 7.53
CA PRO A 48 -2.26 -8.00 7.71
C PRO A 48 -3.60 -8.18 7.00
N ALA A 49 -3.81 -9.35 6.38
CA ALA A 49 -5.02 -9.69 5.62
C ALA A 49 -6.31 -9.51 6.46
N GLU A 50 -6.26 -9.84 7.74
CA GLU A 50 -7.39 -9.72 8.67
C GLU A 50 -7.86 -8.26 8.88
N LEU A 51 -7.01 -7.27 8.59
CA LEU A 51 -7.34 -5.84 8.65
C LEU A 51 -7.51 -5.22 7.26
N ALA A 52 -7.14 -5.94 6.20
CA ALA A 52 -7.05 -5.41 4.85
C ALA A 52 -8.36 -5.46 4.05
N GLY A 53 -9.41 -6.10 4.58
CA GLY A 53 -10.71 -6.20 3.89
C GLY A 53 -10.75 -7.29 2.82
N GLY A 54 -11.92 -7.44 2.19
CA GLY A 54 -12.18 -8.57 1.28
C GLY A 54 -11.36 -8.53 -0.01
N LEU A 55 -10.92 -7.34 -0.42
CA LEU A 55 -10.13 -7.12 -1.63
C LEU A 55 -8.66 -7.53 -1.49
N TYR A 56 -8.16 -7.75 -0.26
CA TYR A 56 -6.74 -7.99 0.01
C TYR A 56 -6.51 -9.25 0.88
N PRO A 57 -6.92 -10.45 0.41
CA PRO A 57 -6.87 -11.68 1.20
C PRO A 57 -5.45 -12.16 1.57
N LYS A 58 -4.41 -11.60 0.93
CA LYS A 58 -3.00 -11.90 1.20
C LYS A 58 -2.30 -10.81 2.02
N GLY A 59 -3.05 -9.80 2.48
CA GLY A 59 -2.49 -8.56 3.01
C GLY A 59 -1.80 -7.73 1.92
N ILE A 60 -1.20 -6.61 2.32
CA ILE A 60 -0.53 -5.67 1.42
C ILE A 60 0.95 -5.60 1.82
N PRO A 61 1.90 -5.81 0.89
CA PRO A 61 3.33 -5.76 1.20
C PRO A 61 3.78 -4.36 1.63
N ILE A 62 4.80 -4.34 2.49
CA ILE A 62 5.48 -3.12 2.93
C ILE A 62 6.93 -3.20 2.44
N TYR A 63 7.31 -2.32 1.52
CA TYR A 63 8.65 -2.25 0.95
C TYR A 63 9.46 -1.09 1.54
N PRO A 64 10.79 -1.14 1.49
CA PRO A 64 11.59 0.04 1.77
C PRO A 64 11.29 1.12 0.71
N GLU A 65 11.18 2.38 1.12
CA GLU A 65 10.86 3.48 0.19
C GLU A 65 11.95 3.68 -0.89
N SER A 66 13.18 3.24 -0.64
CA SER A 66 14.24 3.21 -1.66
C SER A 66 13.90 2.37 -2.89
N GLU A 67 12.93 1.46 -2.79
CA GLU A 67 12.45 0.65 -3.92
C GLU A 67 11.31 1.32 -4.71
N LEU A 68 10.83 2.50 -4.29
CA LEU A 68 9.65 3.16 -4.88
C LEU A 68 9.74 3.31 -6.40
N GLU A 69 10.86 3.78 -6.95
CA GLU A 69 10.99 3.95 -8.40
C GLU A 69 10.91 2.62 -9.17
N ASN A 70 11.45 1.55 -8.60
CA ASN A 70 11.40 0.22 -9.22
C ASN A 70 9.97 -0.33 -9.13
N LEU A 71 9.32 -0.21 -7.98
CA LEU A 71 7.92 -0.58 -7.81
C LEU A 71 7.01 0.17 -8.79
N ILE A 72 7.21 1.47 -9.00
CA ILE A 72 6.42 2.24 -9.97
C ILE A 72 6.53 1.66 -11.39
N ARG A 73 7.75 1.30 -11.80
CA ARG A 73 8.02 0.75 -13.14
C ARG A 73 7.53 -0.68 -13.29
N ASP A 74 7.89 -1.54 -12.35
CA ASP A 74 7.69 -2.99 -12.44
C ASP A 74 6.24 -3.40 -12.17
N GLU A 75 5.54 -2.66 -11.32
CA GLU A 75 4.14 -2.91 -10.97
C GLU A 75 3.16 -1.99 -11.74
N GLU A 76 3.62 -1.22 -12.73
CA GLU A 76 2.77 -0.34 -13.56
C GLU A 76 1.85 0.56 -12.71
N ILE A 77 2.43 1.31 -11.79
CA ILE A 77 1.68 2.11 -10.80
C ILE A 77 1.13 3.40 -11.42
N ASP A 78 -0.16 3.67 -11.19
CA ASP A 78 -0.85 4.87 -11.67
C ASP A 78 -0.69 6.06 -10.71
N GLN A 79 -0.69 5.80 -9.40
CA GLN A 79 -0.69 6.84 -8.37
C GLN A 79 0.22 6.50 -7.19
N VAL A 80 0.89 7.53 -6.68
CA VAL A 80 1.63 7.49 -5.42
C VAL A 80 1.01 8.53 -4.49
N VAL A 81 0.58 8.09 -3.32
CA VAL A 81 -0.10 8.93 -2.32
C VAL A 81 0.84 9.21 -1.16
N PHE A 82 1.05 10.48 -0.87
CA PHE A 82 1.70 10.93 0.36
C PHE A 82 0.62 11.21 1.41
N ALA A 83 0.53 10.34 2.42
CA ALA A 83 -0.59 10.30 3.36
C ALA A 83 -0.38 11.16 4.63
#